data_AF-A0A1T5HTJ9-F1
#
_entry.id   AF-A0A1T5HTJ9-F1
#
_cell.length_a   1.000
_cell.length_b   1.000
_cell.length_c   1.000
_cell.angle_alpha   90.00
_cell.angle_beta   90.00
_cell.angle_gamma   90.00
#
_symmetry.space_group_name_H-M   'P 1'
#
loop_
_entity.id
_entity.type
_entity.pdbx_description
1 polymer ?
#
loop_
_entity_poly.entity_id
_entity_poly.type
_entity_poly.pdbx_seq_one_letter_code
_entity_poly.pdbx_strand_id
1 'polypeptide(L)' 'MKNKKSCFVCNEIIEIEEITYNKVINLPVCKKCMNTEKEKSAEKSAMDSLGEGFVCGCI' A
#
# COMPACT_ATOMS: atom_id res chain seq x y z
N MET A 1 -10.27 9.35 19.00
CA MET A 1 -9.24 8.33 18.71
C MET A 1 -8.59 8.74 17.40
N LYS A 2 -7.28 9.04 17.39
CA LYS A 2 -6.58 9.41 16.14
C LYS A 2 -6.18 8.13 15.41
N ASN A 3 -6.97 7.74 14.41
CA ASN A 3 -6.63 6.61 13.56
C ASN A 3 -5.46 7.01 12.65
N LYS A 4 -4.37 6.26 12.71
CA LYS A 4 -3.19 6.45 11.87
C LYS A 4 -2.92 5.16 11.10
N LYS A 5 -2.41 5.30 9.89
CA LYS A 5 -1.98 4.18 9.03
C LYS A 5 -0.59 4.44 8.49
N SER A 6 0.16 3.39 8.24
CA SER A 6 1.48 3.47 7.60
C SER A 6 1.34 3.53 6.08
N CYS A 7 2.18 4.34 5.44
CA CYS A 7 2.36 4.31 4.00
C CYS A 7 2.95 2.96 3.58
N PHE A 8 2.37 2.28 2.60
CA PHE A 8 2.95 1.03 2.08
C PHE A 8 4.28 1.24 1.33
N VAL A 9 4.56 2.47 0.88
CA VAL A 9 5.78 2.81 0.12
C VAL A 9 6.92 3.24 1.04
N CYS A 10 6.67 4.17 1.97
CA CYS A 10 7.71 4.76 2.82
C CYS A 10 7.59 4.40 4.30
N ASN A 11 6.58 3.63 4.70
CA ASN A 11 6.26 3.29 6.09
C ASN A 11 6.06 4.50 7.03
N GLU A 12 5.89 5.71 6.48
CA GLU A 12 5.57 6.90 7.25
C GLU A 12 4.17 6.77 7.87
N ILE A 13 4.05 7.11 9.15
CA ILE A 13 2.76 7.10 9.87
C ILE A 13 1.99 8.37 9.49
N ILE A 14 0.84 8.18 8.86
CA ILE A 14 -0.01 9.27 8.34
C ILE A 14 -1.36 9.22 9.08
N GLU A 15 -1.94 10.38 9.36
CA GLU A 15 -3.32 10.44 9.86
C GLU A 15 -4.29 9.95 8.78
N ILE A 16 -5.34 9.21 9.18
CA ILE A 16 -6.24 8.55 8.22
C ILE A 16 -7.03 9.55 7.36
N GLU A 17 -7.14 10.79 7.79
CA GLU A 17 -7.77 11.89 7.04
C GLU A 17 -6.91 12.35 5.85
N GLU A 18 -5.60 12.09 5.91
CA GLU A 18 -4.62 12.48 4.88
C GLU A 18 -4.09 11.31 4.07
N ILE A 19 -4.53 10.09 4.38
CA ILE A 19 -4.11 8.88 3.67
C ILE A 19 -5.00 8.63 2.46
N THR A 20 -4.37 8.35 1.33
CA THR A 20 -5.05 7.91 0.12
C THR A 20 -4.83 6.41 -0.05
N TYR A 21 -5.59 5.77 -0.92
CA TYR A 21 -5.37 4.37 -1.28
C TYR A 21 -4.92 4.28 -2.73
N ASN A 22 -3.92 3.44 -2.97
CA ASN A 22 -3.51 3.12 -4.32
C ASN A 22 -4.64 2.38 -5.05
N LYS A 23 -4.91 2.74 -6.30
CA LYS A 23 -6.06 2.21 -7.06
C LYS A 23 -5.87 0.77 -7.55
N VAL A 24 -4.63 0.31 -7.70
CA VAL A 24 -4.28 -1.00 -8.23
C VAL A 24 -4.29 -2.04 -7.12
N ILE A 25 -3.61 -1.74 -6.02
CA ILE A 25 -3.36 -2.71 -4.93
C ILE A 25 -4.19 -2.43 -3.66
N ASN A 26 -4.94 -1.33 -3.64
CA ASN A 26 -5.76 -0.89 -2.51
C ASN A 26 -5.01 -0.75 -1.17
N LEU A 27 -3.71 -0.43 -1.24
CA LEU A 27 -2.87 -0.20 -0.06
C LEU A 27 -2.77 1.30 0.30
N PRO A 28 -2.64 1.62 1.59
CA PRO A 28 -2.55 2.99 2.09
C PRO A 28 -1.28 3.73 1.65
N VAL A 29 -1.41 4.88 0.99
CA VAL A 29 -0.31 5.70 0.47
C VAL A 29 -0.40 7.15 0.94
N CYS A 30 0.73 7.76 1.31
CA CYS A 30 0.78 9.18 1.62
C CYS A 30 0.74 10.03 0.35
N LYS A 31 0.30 11.29 0.48
CA LYS A 31 0.33 12.29 -0.61
C LYS A 31 1.72 12.49 -1.25
N LYS A 32 2.80 12.24 -0.49
CA LYS A 32 4.19 12.37 -0.98
C LYS A 32 4.59 11.21 -1.91
N CYS A 33 4.05 10.02 -1.68
CA CYS A 33 4.34 8.83 -2.47
C CYS A 33 3.30 8.62 -3.57
N MET A 34 2.11 9.18 -3.44
CA MET A 34 1.04 9.08 -4.42
C MET A 34 1.48 9.59 -5.80
N ASN A 35 1.22 8.82 -6.86
CA ASN A 35 1.61 9.10 -8.25
C ASN A 35 3.14 9.22 -8.48
N THR A 36 3.97 8.67 -7.59
CA THR A 36 5.42 8.65 -7.79
C THR A 36 5.91 7.34 -8.40
N GLU A 37 7.11 7.33 -8.97
CA GLU A 37 7.75 6.10 -9.44
C GLU A 37 7.96 5.08 -8.31
N LYS A 38 8.14 5.55 -7.07
CA LYS A 38 8.25 4.69 -5.89
C LYS A 38 6.94 3.93 -5.62
N GLU A 39 5.80 4.60 -5.77
CA GLU A 39 4.48 3.94 -5.67
C GLU A 39 4.36 2.86 -6.75
N LYS A 40 4.64 3.18 -8.02
CA LYS A 40 4.58 2.20 -9.11
C LYS A 40 5.48 0.98 -8.91
N SER A 41 6.70 1.21 -8.43
CA SER A 41 7.62 0.12 -8.13
C SER A 41 7.10 -0.76 -6.99
N ALA A 42 6.58 -0.13 -5.92
CA ALA A 42 6.02 -0.84 -4.78
C ALA A 42 4.71 -1.57 -5.14
N GLU A 43 3.87 -1.02 -6.04
CA GLU A 43 2.70 -1.68 -6.59
C GLU A 43 3.07 -2.98 -7.29
N LYS A 44 4.09 -2.94 -8.15
CA LYS A 44 4.57 -4.13 -8.85
C LYS A 44 5.08 -5.19 -7.88
N SER A 45 5.92 -4.79 -6.90
CA SER A 45 6.44 -5.70 -5.88
C SER A 45 5.33 -6.30 -4.99
N ALA A 46 4.34 -5.49 -4.60
CA ALA A 46 3.22 -5.96 -3.80
C ALA A 46 2.31 -6.91 -4.59
N MET A 47 2.05 -6.62 -5.86
CA MET A 47 1.28 -7.50 -6.76
C MET A 47 1.99 -8.84 -6.98
N ASP A 48 3.31 -8.82 -7.14
CA ASP A 48 4.14 -10.03 -7.29
C ASP A 48 4.09 -10.89 -6.01
N SER A 49 4.25 -10.27 -4.84
CA SER A 49 4.11 -10.95 -3.54
C SER A 49 2.68 -11.44 -3.25
N LEU A 50 1.65 -10.73 -3.70
CA LEU A 50 0.25 -11.19 -3.60
C LEU A 50 -0.02 -12.36 -4.57
N GLY A 51 0.65 -12.39 -5.72
CA GLY A 51 0.57 -13.46 -6.71
C GLY A 51 1.22 -14.76 -6.26
N GLU A 52 2.32 -14.71 -5.50
CA GLU A 52 2.96 -15.90 -4.92
C GLU A 52 2.24 -16.42 -3.66
N GLY A 53 1.40 -15.59 -3.02
CA GLY A 53 0.69 -15.91 -1.79
C GLY A 53 -0.74 -16.43 -1.94
N PHE A 54 -1.31 -16.48 -3.16
CA PHE A 54 -2.66 -17.05 -3.37
C PHE A 54 -2.65 -18.57 -3.52
N VAL A 55 -1.79 -19.26 -2.77
CA VAL A 55 -2.10 -20.62 -2.29
C VAL A 55 -2.87 -20.49 -0.98
N CYS A 56 -4.12 -20.01 -1.06
CA CYS A 56 -5.12 -20.44 -0.09
C CYS A 56 -5.43 -21.91 -0.43
N GLY A 57 -4.46 -22.79 -0.12
CA GLY A 57 -4.74 -24.19 0.09
C GLY A 57 -5.62 -24.25 1.33
N CYS A 58 -6.93 -24.16 1.11
CA CYS A 58 -7.88 -24.73 2.05
C CYS A 58 -7.52 -26.22 2.20
N ILE A 59 -6.89 -26.59 3.31
CA ILE A 59 -6.94 -27.95 3.84
C ILE A 59 -7.21 -27.90 5.33
#